data_AF-A0A378WBY7-F1
#
_entry.id   AF-A0A378WBY7-F1
#
_cell.length_a   1.000
_cell.length_b   1.000
_cell.length_c   1.000
_cell.angle_alpha   90.00
_cell.angle_beta   90.00
_cell.angle_gamma   90.00
#
_symmetry.space_group_name_H-M   'P 1'
#
loop_
_entity.id
_entity.type
_entity.pdbx_description
1 polymer ?
#
loop_
_entity_poly.entity_id
_entity_poly.type
_entity_poly.pdbx_seq_one_letter_code
_entity_poly.pdbx_strand_id
1 'polypeptide(L)'
;MSCGKESGSGEFQFDVQSLREYFAAVYIFDEASRDARDDCLIALLQRPYWSNVCRFFVGKYSKGEVRGMRAVLQDIGTDRLFGLHPLLRSTATLFLNDRTFEGQKDGPIQEVVDFILDGPGVILAVDGLLDVAGSALEFSDRAGRIQAVRHLKSRLEGFPPAGVQQALTASLRRHATESDNIGGWWWSRYEESSQWLETASSLGILGNLSASDEERLAAVLRHYASASRWGVELLTAGGYSGTTDDVLGVVRDEINDGAVEALRNVAASSSLGRVLSGALLAMNRLNDVDDQTVSGSSRRRVRRRSRAAILDAVVSSVEELSARTSAGTSPTDWQRRLVLVAAVWGDGWVLRQAVAALPDGIDLDQIATITKTKHPALHAALLTEEQARAHRKDASWWRNTFDNVNTELDQRHWIFSLLTTATSSVVIELAEQIDNVVEPLPAKYFDALLSAIYRFRAATLGSELVMQEALRLNRIKLSTKSLWLLRGITTEASVTWIDKRLADSPEGLLPVGVGDLRDLARISSGGKVVKFEQFKGLRTHFPLGGWASDARVGSLKAALAEKVLEQPQDWPGDLVQRAVENVEERILSAVEPVALIAKRENWFAE
;
A
#
# COMPACT_ATOMS: atom_id res chain seq x y z
N MET A 1 -31.36 6.24 -39.74
CA MET A 1 -31.74 5.10 -38.89
C MET A 1 -31.85 3.87 -39.77
N SER A 2 -30.94 2.90 -39.65
CA SER A 2 -31.18 1.59 -40.25
C SER A 2 -31.92 0.74 -39.23
N CYS A 3 -32.99 0.11 -39.69
CA CYS A 3 -33.69 -0.92 -38.97
C CYS A 3 -33.42 -2.21 -39.74
N GLY A 4 -32.64 -3.12 -39.17
CA GLY A 4 -32.39 -4.42 -39.77
C GLY A 4 -33.62 -5.31 -39.61
N LYS A 5 -33.87 -6.13 -40.63
CA LYS A 5 -34.89 -7.17 -40.58
C LYS A 5 -34.25 -8.41 -39.98
N GLU A 6 -34.80 -8.94 -38.89
CA GLU A 6 -34.31 -10.18 -38.30
C GLU A 6 -34.63 -11.34 -39.25
N SER A 7 -33.63 -12.17 -39.56
CA SER A 7 -33.76 -13.28 -40.50
C SER A 7 -34.63 -14.39 -39.89
N GLY A 8 -35.95 -14.29 -40.04
CA GLY A 8 -36.89 -15.36 -39.75
C GLY A 8 -38.21 -14.95 -39.07
N SER A 9 -38.26 -13.81 -38.39
CA SER A 9 -39.46 -13.38 -37.62
C SER A 9 -40.35 -12.37 -38.36
N GLY A 10 -39.82 -11.69 -39.38
CA GLY A 10 -40.57 -10.62 -40.07
C GLY A 10 -40.67 -9.32 -39.27
N GLU A 11 -40.05 -9.25 -38.09
CA GLU A 11 -40.06 -8.10 -37.20
C GLU A 11 -38.88 -7.16 -37.51
N PHE A 12 -39.13 -5.87 -37.29
CA PHE A 12 -38.14 -4.81 -37.45
C PHE A 12 -37.50 -4.51 -36.10
N GLN A 13 -36.17 -4.62 -36.01
CA GLN A 13 -35.43 -4.34 -34.79
C GLN A 13 -34.39 -3.25 -35.04
N PHE A 14 -34.16 -2.35 -34.09
CA PHE A 14 -33.04 -1.42 -34.18
C PHE A 14 -31.72 -2.18 -34.09
N ASP A 15 -30.77 -1.96 -34.99
CA ASP A 15 -29.50 -2.70 -34.99
C ASP A 15 -28.60 -2.33 -33.80
N VAL A 16 -28.83 -1.19 -33.15
CA VAL A 16 -27.99 -0.63 -32.09
C VAL A 16 -28.71 -0.70 -30.74
N GLN A 17 -28.10 -1.38 -29.76
CA GLN A 17 -28.65 -1.57 -28.42
C GLN A 17 -28.97 -0.25 -27.71
N SER A 18 -28.08 0.74 -27.76
CA SER A 18 -28.29 2.06 -27.12
C SER A 18 -29.49 2.83 -27.68
N LEU A 19 -29.84 2.63 -28.96
CA LEU A 19 -31.06 3.23 -29.53
C LEU A 19 -32.32 2.58 -28.96
N ARG A 20 -32.31 1.26 -28.75
CA ARG A 20 -33.42 0.55 -28.10
C ARG A 20 -33.62 1.06 -26.67
N GLU A 21 -32.52 1.22 -25.94
CA GLU A 21 -32.52 1.73 -24.57
C GLU A 21 -33.02 3.19 -24.49
N TYR A 22 -32.60 4.04 -25.43
CA TYR A 22 -33.11 5.41 -25.55
C TYR A 22 -34.62 5.45 -25.83
N PHE A 23 -35.09 4.70 -26.83
CA PHE A 23 -36.52 4.68 -27.17
C PHE A 23 -37.38 4.06 -26.08
N ALA A 24 -36.89 3.03 -25.38
CA ALA A 24 -37.54 2.50 -24.19
C ALA A 24 -37.67 3.56 -23.10
N ALA A 25 -36.60 4.31 -22.81
CA ALA A 25 -36.64 5.38 -21.82
C ALA A 25 -37.65 6.49 -22.19
N VAL A 26 -37.65 6.93 -23.46
CA VAL A 26 -38.59 7.94 -23.96
C VAL A 26 -40.02 7.44 -23.85
N TYR A 27 -40.28 6.22 -24.30
CA TYR A 27 -41.62 5.62 -24.25
C TYR A 27 -42.14 5.53 -22.80
N ILE A 28 -41.32 5.02 -21.87
CA ILE A 28 -41.70 4.95 -20.45
C ILE A 28 -41.96 6.36 -19.89
N PHE A 29 -41.15 7.35 -20.24
CA PHE A 29 -41.28 8.72 -19.69
C PHE A 29 -42.52 9.47 -20.21
N ASP A 30 -42.84 9.30 -21.49
CA ASP A 30 -43.92 10.02 -22.17
C ASP A 30 -45.28 9.38 -21.86
N GLU A 31 -45.34 8.05 -21.76
CA GLU A 31 -46.60 7.32 -21.48
C GLU A 31 -46.92 7.20 -19.99
N ALA A 32 -45.91 7.16 -19.11
CA ALA A 32 -46.16 7.14 -17.67
C ALA A 32 -46.75 8.47 -17.20
N SER A 33 -47.78 8.38 -16.35
CA SER A 33 -48.32 9.55 -15.66
C SER A 33 -47.23 10.25 -14.86
N ARG A 34 -47.30 11.58 -14.76
CA ARG A 34 -46.25 12.37 -14.09
C ARG A 34 -46.01 11.93 -12.64
N ASP A 35 -47.06 11.54 -11.93
CA ASP A 35 -46.99 11.11 -10.53
C ASP A 35 -46.39 9.70 -10.38
N ALA A 36 -46.37 8.88 -11.44
CA ALA A 36 -45.80 7.54 -11.44
C ALA A 36 -44.32 7.48 -11.90
N ARG A 37 -43.73 8.62 -12.32
CA ARG A 37 -42.36 8.65 -12.89
C ARG A 37 -41.27 8.25 -11.90
N ASP A 38 -41.44 8.60 -10.64
CA ASP A 38 -40.50 8.20 -9.58
C ASP A 38 -40.62 6.69 -9.33
N ASP A 39 -41.84 6.13 -9.32
CA ASP A 39 -42.07 4.67 -9.21
C ASP A 39 -41.49 3.91 -10.41
N CYS A 40 -41.62 4.46 -11.62
CA CYS A 40 -40.98 3.93 -12.81
C CYS A 40 -39.45 3.92 -12.64
N LEU A 41 -38.87 5.02 -12.19
CA LEU A 41 -37.43 5.11 -11.96
C LEU A 41 -36.95 4.13 -10.88
N ILE A 42 -37.69 3.99 -9.78
CA ILE A 42 -37.40 3.01 -8.71
C ILE A 42 -37.32 1.60 -9.29
N ALA A 43 -38.32 1.20 -10.07
CA ALA A 43 -38.33 -0.09 -10.73
C ALA A 43 -37.17 -0.24 -11.74
N LEU A 44 -36.76 0.80 -12.45
CA LEU A 44 -35.61 0.68 -13.35
C LEU A 44 -34.28 0.58 -12.57
N LEU A 45 -34.09 1.39 -11.52
CA LEU A 45 -32.86 1.49 -10.72
C LEU A 45 -32.51 0.22 -9.95
N GLN A 46 -33.50 -0.60 -9.59
CA GLN A 46 -33.30 -1.87 -8.91
C GLN A 46 -32.63 -2.95 -9.80
N ARG A 47 -32.36 -2.65 -11.07
CA ARG A 47 -31.88 -3.61 -12.08
C ARG A 47 -30.64 -3.07 -12.80
N PRO A 48 -29.44 -3.67 -12.59
CA PRO A 48 -28.18 -3.21 -13.19
C PRO A 48 -28.23 -3.04 -14.73
N TYR A 49 -28.91 -3.95 -15.42
CA TYR A 49 -29.01 -3.96 -16.88
C TYR A 49 -29.92 -2.85 -17.47
N TRP A 50 -30.68 -2.12 -16.64
CA TRP A 50 -31.46 -0.95 -17.06
C TRP A 50 -30.73 0.38 -16.85
N SER A 51 -29.45 0.37 -16.48
CA SER A 51 -28.68 1.58 -16.17
C SER A 51 -28.68 2.63 -17.28
N ASN A 52 -28.50 2.25 -18.55
CA ASN A 52 -28.56 3.20 -19.68
C ASN A 52 -29.97 3.78 -19.89
N VAL A 53 -31.02 2.98 -19.69
CA VAL A 53 -32.40 3.47 -19.76
C VAL A 53 -32.68 4.46 -18.63
N CYS A 54 -32.20 4.18 -17.41
CA CYS A 54 -32.28 5.13 -16.29
C CYS A 54 -31.61 6.47 -16.64
N ARG A 55 -30.41 6.43 -17.25
CA ARG A 55 -29.69 7.65 -17.67
C ARG A 55 -30.50 8.49 -18.66
N PHE A 56 -31.05 7.87 -19.71
CA PHE A 56 -31.89 8.57 -20.68
C PHE A 56 -33.22 9.06 -20.09
N PHE A 57 -33.84 8.26 -19.21
CA PHE A 57 -35.09 8.57 -18.54
C PHE A 57 -34.94 9.79 -17.63
N VAL A 58 -33.89 9.80 -16.81
CA VAL A 58 -33.56 10.92 -15.92
C VAL A 58 -33.12 12.16 -16.70
N GLY A 59 -32.50 11.99 -17.88
CA GLY A 59 -32.20 13.11 -18.79
C GLY A 59 -33.43 13.89 -19.27
N LYS A 60 -34.64 13.34 -19.11
CA LYS A 60 -35.92 14.01 -19.43
C LYS A 60 -36.55 14.72 -18.24
N TYR A 61 -36.03 14.55 -17.03
CA TYR A 61 -36.58 15.15 -15.83
C TYR A 61 -36.54 16.68 -15.89
N SER A 62 -37.58 17.32 -15.35
CA SER A 62 -37.57 18.75 -15.07
C SER A 62 -36.61 19.07 -13.92
N LYS A 63 -36.24 20.36 -13.79
CA LYS A 63 -35.38 20.82 -12.68
C LYS A 63 -35.96 20.50 -11.30
N GLY A 64 -37.28 20.42 -11.17
CA GLY A 64 -37.95 20.03 -9.92
C GLY A 64 -37.76 18.55 -9.61
N GLU A 65 -38.00 17.68 -10.60
CA GLU A 65 -37.82 16.23 -10.48
C GLU A 65 -36.35 15.86 -10.21
N VAL A 66 -35.38 16.50 -10.88
CA VAL A 66 -33.95 16.30 -10.61
C VAL A 66 -33.58 16.63 -9.15
N ARG A 67 -34.22 17.64 -8.54
CA ARG A 67 -33.98 17.96 -7.12
C ARG A 67 -34.50 16.87 -6.17
N GLY A 68 -35.56 16.16 -6.56
CA GLY A 68 -36.13 15.04 -5.79
C GLY A 68 -35.33 13.73 -5.89
N MET A 69 -34.38 13.63 -6.83
CA MET A 69 -33.61 12.42 -7.12
C MET A 69 -32.95 11.77 -5.90
N ARG A 70 -32.44 12.58 -4.97
CA ARG A 70 -31.84 12.06 -3.74
C ARG A 70 -32.85 11.28 -2.91
N ALA A 71 -34.08 11.78 -2.77
CA ALA A 71 -35.10 11.11 -1.99
C ALA A 71 -35.43 9.74 -2.60
N VAL A 72 -35.52 9.66 -3.94
CA VAL A 72 -35.70 8.39 -4.67
C VAL A 72 -34.56 7.42 -4.38
N LEU A 73 -33.30 7.86 -4.50
CA LEU A 73 -32.13 7.02 -4.21
C LEU A 73 -32.08 6.56 -2.75
N GLN A 74 -32.46 7.42 -1.80
CA GLN A 74 -32.51 7.11 -0.38
C GLN A 74 -33.62 6.12 -0.05
N ASP A 75 -34.79 6.25 -0.69
CA ASP A 75 -35.93 5.36 -0.51
C ASP A 75 -35.57 3.92 -0.92
N ILE A 76 -34.97 3.74 -2.11
CA ILE A 76 -34.48 2.42 -2.54
C ILE A 76 -33.37 1.92 -1.60
N GLY A 77 -32.51 2.83 -1.12
CA GLY A 77 -31.45 2.51 -0.17
C GLY A 77 -31.94 2.11 1.23
N THR A 78 -33.22 2.26 1.55
CA THR A 78 -33.80 1.73 2.80
C THR A 78 -33.90 0.22 2.79
N ASP A 79 -34.02 -0.40 1.61
CA ASP A 79 -33.84 -1.83 1.46
C ASP A 79 -32.39 -2.21 1.77
N ARG A 80 -32.22 -3.19 2.65
CA ARG A 80 -30.91 -3.58 3.19
C ARG A 80 -29.94 -4.00 2.08
N LEU A 81 -30.38 -4.76 1.08
CA LEU A 81 -29.48 -5.26 0.04
C LEU A 81 -29.09 -4.13 -0.91
N PHE A 82 -30.05 -3.31 -1.32
CA PHE A 82 -29.76 -2.15 -2.19
C PHE A 82 -28.90 -1.08 -1.51
N GLY A 83 -29.09 -0.83 -0.21
CA GLY A 83 -28.28 0.12 0.56
C GLY A 83 -26.81 -0.29 0.68
N LEU A 84 -26.54 -1.60 0.75
CA LEU A 84 -25.19 -2.18 0.79
C LEU A 84 -24.53 -2.28 -0.59
N HIS A 85 -25.32 -2.55 -1.63
CA HIS A 85 -24.82 -2.76 -2.98
C HIS A 85 -24.37 -1.45 -3.66
N PRO A 86 -23.27 -1.45 -4.46
CA PRO A 86 -22.77 -0.25 -5.13
C PRO A 86 -23.69 0.32 -6.22
N LEU A 87 -24.65 -0.46 -6.73
CA LEU A 87 -25.53 -0.10 -7.86
C LEU A 87 -26.11 1.31 -7.80
N LEU A 88 -26.72 1.70 -6.67
CA LEU A 88 -27.35 3.02 -6.55
C LEU A 88 -26.33 4.15 -6.58
N ARG A 89 -25.17 3.96 -5.93
CA ARG A 89 -24.08 4.95 -5.90
C ARG A 89 -23.41 5.08 -7.26
N SER A 90 -23.20 3.97 -7.95
CA SER A 90 -22.67 3.95 -9.32
C SER A 90 -23.64 4.66 -10.29
N THR A 91 -24.94 4.40 -10.17
CA THR A 91 -25.95 5.05 -11.02
C THR A 91 -26.04 6.56 -10.73
N ALA A 92 -26.02 6.96 -9.45
CA ALA A 92 -25.99 8.37 -9.07
C ALA A 92 -24.75 9.09 -9.61
N THR A 93 -23.61 8.41 -9.66
CA THR A 93 -22.38 8.90 -10.29
C THR A 93 -22.58 9.14 -11.79
N LEU A 94 -23.22 8.19 -12.49
CA LEU A 94 -23.53 8.35 -13.92
C LEU A 94 -24.45 9.55 -14.17
N PHE A 95 -25.44 9.80 -13.32
CA PHE A 95 -26.32 10.97 -13.45
C PHE A 95 -25.57 12.30 -13.32
N LEU A 96 -24.60 12.40 -12.41
CA LEU A 96 -23.72 13.56 -12.30
C LEU A 96 -22.87 13.74 -13.57
N ASN A 97 -22.28 12.66 -14.07
CA ASN A 97 -21.43 12.68 -15.26
C ASN A 97 -22.20 13.04 -16.54
N ASP A 98 -23.45 12.60 -16.66
CA ASP A 98 -24.35 12.93 -17.77
C ASP A 98 -24.87 14.37 -17.72
N ARG A 99 -24.46 15.15 -16.72
CA ARG A 99 -24.89 16.55 -16.51
C ARG A 99 -26.39 16.71 -16.29
N THR A 100 -27.04 15.69 -15.74
CA THR A 100 -28.45 15.77 -15.31
C THR A 100 -28.69 16.96 -14.37
N PHE A 101 -27.70 17.29 -13.55
CA PHE A 101 -27.76 18.38 -12.57
C PHE A 101 -27.33 19.74 -13.13
N GLU A 102 -27.12 19.88 -14.45
CA GLU A 102 -26.71 21.14 -15.06
C GLU A 102 -27.76 22.24 -14.82
N GLY A 103 -27.30 23.39 -14.34
CA GLY A 103 -28.17 24.52 -13.98
C GLY A 103 -28.93 24.36 -12.66
N GLN A 104 -28.64 23.33 -11.86
CA GLN A 104 -29.04 23.26 -10.45
C GLN A 104 -28.15 24.16 -9.58
N LYS A 105 -28.64 24.46 -8.38
CA LYS A 105 -27.83 25.13 -7.33
C LYS A 105 -26.85 24.13 -6.71
N ASP A 106 -25.90 24.66 -5.93
CA ASP A 106 -24.88 23.88 -5.21
C ASP A 106 -25.48 22.77 -4.30
N GLY A 107 -26.57 23.08 -3.60
CA GLY A 107 -27.21 22.17 -2.63
C GLY A 107 -27.57 20.80 -3.20
N PRO A 108 -28.43 20.70 -4.23
CA PRO A 108 -28.79 19.40 -4.83
C PRO A 108 -27.60 18.57 -5.32
N ILE A 109 -26.54 19.21 -5.82
CA ILE A 109 -25.31 18.51 -6.23
C ILE A 109 -24.57 17.97 -5.00
N GLN A 110 -24.43 18.80 -3.95
CA GLN A 110 -23.82 18.39 -2.68
C GLN A 110 -24.53 17.18 -2.08
N GLU A 111 -25.86 17.22 -2.06
CA GLU A 111 -26.70 16.17 -1.51
C GLU A 111 -26.51 14.81 -2.18
N VAL A 112 -26.32 14.79 -3.51
CA VAL A 112 -26.06 13.57 -4.28
C VAL A 112 -24.62 13.08 -4.07
N VAL A 113 -23.65 13.99 -4.04
CA VAL A 113 -22.25 13.65 -3.74
C VAL A 113 -22.12 13.08 -2.33
N ASP A 114 -22.84 13.63 -1.36
CA ASP A 114 -22.91 13.10 0.00
C ASP A 114 -23.44 11.66 -0.03
N PHE A 115 -24.54 11.39 -0.75
CA PHE A 115 -25.06 10.03 -0.89
C PHE A 115 -24.04 9.03 -1.49
N ILE A 116 -23.29 9.47 -2.52
CA ILE A 116 -22.31 8.61 -3.20
C ILE A 116 -21.13 8.28 -2.29
N LEU A 117 -20.59 9.28 -1.59
CA LEU A 117 -19.34 9.15 -0.83
C LEU A 117 -19.54 8.81 0.65
N ASP A 118 -20.74 8.94 1.20
CA ASP A 118 -21.01 8.67 2.61
C ASP A 118 -20.87 7.18 2.98
N GLY A 119 -20.58 6.93 4.26
CA GLY A 119 -20.39 5.59 4.81
C GLY A 119 -19.34 4.79 4.05
N PRO A 120 -19.66 3.57 3.55
CA PRO A 120 -18.74 2.72 2.78
C PRO A 120 -18.47 3.26 1.36
N GLY A 121 -19.23 4.24 0.89
CA GLY A 121 -19.16 4.77 -0.47
C GLY A 121 -17.75 5.21 -0.88
N VAL A 122 -17.00 5.86 0.01
CA VAL A 122 -15.60 6.24 -0.27
C VAL A 122 -14.68 5.05 -0.50
N ILE A 123 -14.89 3.92 0.19
CA ILE A 123 -14.08 2.70 -0.01
C ILE A 123 -14.40 2.11 -1.37
N LEU A 124 -15.70 1.95 -1.67
CA LEU A 124 -16.19 1.44 -2.95
C LEU A 124 -15.71 2.32 -4.12
N ALA A 125 -15.69 3.64 -3.91
CA ALA A 125 -15.19 4.62 -4.87
C ALA A 125 -13.70 4.41 -5.17
N VAL A 126 -12.88 4.18 -4.15
CA VAL A 126 -11.43 3.95 -4.32
C VAL A 126 -11.15 2.57 -4.91
N ASP A 127 -11.97 1.57 -4.61
CA ASP A 127 -11.89 0.21 -5.17
C ASP A 127 -12.35 0.12 -6.63
N GLY A 128 -12.87 1.22 -7.18
CA GLY A 128 -13.37 1.26 -8.55
C GLY A 128 -14.74 0.60 -8.75
N LEU A 129 -15.42 0.25 -7.65
CA LEU A 129 -16.75 -0.39 -7.69
C LEU A 129 -17.89 0.58 -8.03
N LEU A 130 -17.60 1.89 -8.10
CA LEU A 130 -18.58 2.91 -8.47
C LEU A 130 -18.42 3.41 -9.92
N ASP A 131 -17.32 3.06 -10.58
CA ASP A 131 -17.01 3.47 -11.95
C ASP A 131 -17.12 2.28 -12.91
N VAL A 132 -17.70 2.51 -14.09
CA VAL A 132 -17.94 1.45 -15.07
C VAL A 132 -16.64 0.87 -15.64
N ALA A 133 -15.55 1.65 -15.67
CA ALA A 133 -14.25 1.17 -16.12
C ALA A 133 -13.46 0.44 -15.01
N GLY A 134 -14.03 0.30 -13.81
CA GLY A 134 -13.33 -0.25 -12.65
C GLY A 134 -12.23 0.67 -12.12
N SER A 135 -12.24 1.94 -12.52
CA SER A 135 -11.25 2.92 -12.10
C SER A 135 -11.69 3.63 -10.82
N ALA A 136 -10.74 4.08 -10.02
CA ALA A 136 -11.08 4.77 -8.80
C ALA A 136 -11.81 6.10 -9.12
N LEU A 137 -12.96 6.31 -8.50
CA LEU A 137 -13.90 7.37 -8.88
C LEU A 137 -13.28 8.76 -8.87
N GLU A 138 -13.54 9.52 -9.94
CA GLU A 138 -13.14 10.92 -10.10
C GLU A 138 -14.29 11.76 -10.67
N PHE A 139 -14.72 12.76 -9.92
CA PHE A 139 -15.72 13.74 -10.38
C PHE A 139 -15.06 14.89 -11.14
N SER A 140 -15.71 15.36 -12.20
CA SER A 140 -15.30 16.58 -12.90
C SER A 140 -15.81 17.86 -12.22
N ASP A 141 -15.21 19.02 -12.54
CA ASP A 141 -15.66 20.34 -12.05
C ASP A 141 -17.16 20.60 -12.31
N ARG A 142 -17.69 20.05 -13.40
CA ARG A 142 -19.10 20.20 -13.78
C ARG A 142 -19.99 19.09 -13.22
N ALA A 143 -19.42 18.12 -12.52
CA ALA A 143 -20.08 16.90 -12.05
C ALA A 143 -19.80 16.60 -10.57
N GLY A 144 -19.67 17.62 -9.72
CA GLY A 144 -19.64 17.43 -8.27
C GLY A 144 -18.26 17.46 -7.59
N ARG A 145 -17.17 17.76 -8.30
CA ARG A 145 -15.80 17.75 -7.73
C ARG A 145 -15.64 18.65 -6.50
N ILE A 146 -16.15 19.90 -6.57
CA ILE A 146 -16.05 20.87 -5.45
C ILE A 146 -16.78 20.33 -4.21
N GLN A 147 -17.95 19.74 -4.42
CA GLN A 147 -18.77 19.15 -3.37
C GLN A 147 -18.11 17.90 -2.79
N ALA A 148 -17.41 17.11 -3.62
CA ALA A 148 -16.64 15.96 -3.17
C ALA A 148 -15.48 16.41 -2.28
N VAL A 149 -14.72 17.43 -2.66
CA VAL A 149 -13.66 18.00 -1.81
C VAL A 149 -14.22 18.46 -0.47
N ARG A 150 -15.36 19.16 -0.46
CA ARG A 150 -16.03 19.63 0.77
C ARG A 150 -16.44 18.46 1.67
N HIS A 151 -17.08 17.44 1.10
CA HIS A 151 -17.51 16.25 1.82
C HIS A 151 -16.32 15.48 2.42
N LEU A 152 -15.29 15.24 1.62
CA LEU A 152 -14.09 14.49 2.04
C LEU A 152 -13.32 15.22 3.15
N LYS A 153 -13.19 16.56 3.05
CA LYS A 153 -12.61 17.38 4.14
C LYS A 153 -13.41 17.23 5.43
N SER A 154 -14.73 17.38 5.36
CA SER A 154 -15.61 17.26 6.53
C SER A 154 -15.52 15.87 7.18
N ARG A 155 -15.42 14.80 6.39
CA ARG A 155 -15.26 13.44 6.93
C ARG A 155 -13.89 13.20 7.56
N LEU A 156 -12.82 13.77 7.00
CA LEU A 156 -11.47 13.67 7.58
C LEU A 156 -11.36 14.40 8.91
N GLU A 157 -12.06 15.53 9.08
CA GLU A 157 -12.12 16.28 10.34
C GLU A 157 -12.74 15.47 11.48
N GLY A 158 -13.54 14.46 11.18
CA GLY A 158 -14.11 13.53 12.16
C GLY A 158 -13.14 12.46 12.68
N PHE A 159 -11.85 12.52 12.31
CA PHE A 159 -10.81 11.53 12.68
C PHE A 159 -11.25 10.07 12.47
N PRO A 160 -11.56 9.70 11.21
CA PRO A 160 -12.11 8.39 10.91
C PRO A 160 -11.08 7.27 11.16
N PRO A 161 -11.52 6.00 11.28
CA PRO A 161 -10.62 4.87 11.41
C PRO A 161 -9.61 4.78 10.25
N ALA A 162 -8.41 4.24 10.52
CA ALA A 162 -7.27 4.25 9.58
C ALA A 162 -7.62 3.77 8.16
N GLY A 163 -8.38 2.68 8.01
CA GLY A 163 -8.78 2.17 6.69
C GLY A 163 -9.67 3.14 5.90
N VAL A 164 -10.54 3.89 6.60
CA VAL A 164 -11.39 4.92 5.99
C VAL A 164 -10.57 6.19 5.70
N GLN A 165 -9.67 6.57 6.62
CA GLN A 165 -8.76 7.70 6.44
C GLN A 165 -7.89 7.55 5.18
N GLN A 166 -7.36 6.35 4.92
CA GLN A 166 -6.58 6.07 3.70
C GLN A 166 -7.41 6.30 2.42
N ALA A 167 -8.65 5.80 2.38
CA ALA A 167 -9.52 6.00 1.23
C ALA A 167 -9.95 7.48 1.05
N LEU A 168 -10.26 8.17 2.15
CA LEU A 168 -10.61 9.58 2.15
C LEU A 168 -9.45 10.45 1.65
N THR A 169 -8.22 10.21 2.12
CA THR A 169 -7.04 10.96 1.69
C THR A 169 -6.70 10.68 0.22
N ALA A 170 -6.78 9.41 -0.23
CA ALA A 170 -6.59 9.04 -1.63
C ALA A 170 -7.65 9.70 -2.54
N SER A 171 -8.92 9.65 -2.15
CA SER A 171 -10.01 10.30 -2.89
C SER A 171 -9.86 11.81 -2.90
N LEU A 172 -9.53 12.44 -1.76
CA LEU A 172 -9.35 13.88 -1.67
C LEU A 172 -8.19 14.37 -2.55
N ARG A 173 -7.06 13.65 -2.56
CA ARG A 173 -5.94 13.95 -3.46
C ARG A 173 -6.31 13.89 -4.93
N ARG A 174 -7.17 12.93 -5.31
CA ARG A 174 -7.63 12.80 -6.70
C ARG A 174 -8.51 13.98 -7.13
N HIS A 175 -9.37 14.45 -6.24
CA HIS A 175 -10.34 15.51 -6.56
C HIS A 175 -9.79 16.93 -6.37
N ALA A 176 -8.73 17.11 -5.60
CA ALA A 176 -8.29 18.45 -5.23
C ALA A 176 -7.39 19.11 -6.26
N THR A 177 -7.55 20.43 -6.34
CA THR A 177 -6.74 21.34 -7.14
C THR A 177 -5.97 22.29 -6.22
N GLU A 178 -5.04 23.07 -6.77
CA GLU A 178 -4.32 24.10 -6.00
C GLU A 178 -5.27 25.09 -5.31
N SER A 179 -6.40 25.41 -5.96
CA SER A 179 -7.41 26.34 -5.42
C SER A 179 -8.08 25.85 -4.13
N ASP A 180 -8.09 24.52 -3.91
CA ASP A 180 -8.71 23.92 -2.73
C ASP A 180 -7.81 24.03 -1.47
N ASN A 181 -6.54 24.44 -1.63
CA ASN A 181 -5.56 24.67 -0.57
C ASN A 181 -5.60 23.61 0.55
N ILE A 182 -5.44 22.33 0.19
CA ILE A 182 -5.42 21.23 1.18
C ILE A 182 -4.35 21.47 2.23
N GLY A 183 -3.15 21.90 1.82
CA GLY A 183 -2.03 22.15 2.72
C GLY A 183 -2.40 23.15 3.81
N GLY A 184 -2.83 24.36 3.46
CA GLY A 184 -3.24 25.37 4.44
C GLY A 184 -4.42 24.90 5.31
N TRP A 185 -5.38 24.19 4.73
CA TRP A 185 -6.52 23.64 5.48
C TRP A 185 -6.08 22.64 6.57
N TRP A 186 -5.25 21.65 6.25
CA TRP A 186 -4.83 20.63 7.22
C TRP A 186 -3.82 21.17 8.23
N TRP A 187 -2.88 22.01 7.80
CA TRP A 187 -1.91 22.65 8.71
C TRP A 187 -2.56 23.60 9.72
N SER A 188 -3.68 24.25 9.37
CA SER A 188 -4.46 25.04 10.33
C SER A 188 -5.08 24.21 11.47
N ARG A 189 -5.13 22.88 11.31
CA ARG A 189 -5.64 21.89 12.27
C ARG A 189 -4.51 21.06 12.86
N TYR A 190 -3.29 21.59 12.88
CA TYR A 190 -2.13 20.89 13.41
C TYR A 190 -2.38 20.41 14.84
N GLU A 191 -2.09 19.13 15.04
CA GLU A 191 -2.02 18.47 16.34
C GLU A 191 -0.73 17.63 16.36
N GLU A 192 -0.02 17.64 17.48
CA GLU A 192 1.19 16.84 17.65
C GLU A 192 0.83 15.37 17.92
N SER A 193 0.28 14.70 16.90
CA SER A 193 -0.18 13.31 16.97
C SER A 193 0.24 12.49 15.74
N SER A 194 0.46 11.18 15.93
CA SER A 194 0.77 10.26 14.83
C SER A 194 -0.33 10.22 13.77
N GLN A 195 -1.60 10.29 14.18
CA GLN A 195 -2.74 10.30 13.26
C GLN A 195 -2.73 11.54 12.37
N TRP A 196 -2.38 12.71 12.92
CA TRP A 196 -2.23 13.93 12.14
C TRP A 196 -1.11 13.79 11.10
N LEU A 197 0.05 13.27 11.51
CA LEU A 197 1.22 13.08 10.62
C LEU A 197 0.92 12.08 9.51
N GLU A 198 0.27 10.94 9.81
CA GLU A 198 -0.13 9.95 8.83
C GLU A 198 -1.13 10.51 7.81
N THR A 199 -2.06 11.36 8.25
CA THR A 199 -3.00 12.05 7.36
C THR A 199 -2.27 13.05 6.47
N ALA A 200 -1.41 13.91 7.04
CA ALA A 200 -0.63 14.89 6.31
C ALA A 200 0.29 14.24 5.26
N SER A 201 0.92 13.13 5.63
CA SER A 201 1.69 12.27 4.74
C SER A 201 0.83 11.72 3.60
N SER A 202 -0.31 11.10 3.92
CA SER A 202 -1.20 10.50 2.92
C SER A 202 -1.78 11.55 1.96
N LEU A 203 -1.98 12.79 2.43
CA LEU A 203 -2.40 13.94 1.63
C LEU A 203 -1.30 14.53 0.73
N GLY A 204 -0.02 14.19 0.94
CA GLY A 204 1.08 14.71 0.13
C GLY A 204 1.43 16.19 0.40
N ILE A 205 1.23 16.67 1.63
CA ILE A 205 1.33 18.10 1.99
C ILE A 205 2.52 18.42 2.91
N LEU A 206 3.55 17.58 2.92
CA LEU A 206 4.77 17.80 3.71
C LEU A 206 5.88 18.51 2.91
N GLY A 207 5.61 18.91 1.66
CA GLY A 207 6.54 19.66 0.82
C GLY A 207 6.39 21.19 0.96
N ASN A 208 7.47 21.92 0.66
CA ASN A 208 7.50 23.40 0.59
C ASN A 208 6.95 24.10 1.85
N LEU A 209 7.32 23.59 3.03
CA LEU A 209 6.81 24.06 4.31
C LEU A 209 7.36 25.44 4.70
N SER A 210 6.59 26.16 5.50
CA SER A 210 7.06 27.36 6.19
C SER A 210 8.03 26.98 7.31
N ALA A 211 8.84 27.94 7.80
CA ALA A 211 9.76 27.67 8.91
C ALA A 211 9.03 27.18 10.19
N SER A 212 7.84 27.74 10.47
CA SER A 212 7.03 27.30 11.61
C SER A 212 6.44 25.90 11.42
N ASP A 213 6.08 25.52 10.20
CA ASP A 213 5.53 24.19 9.91
C ASP A 213 6.64 23.14 9.89
N GLU A 214 7.87 23.50 9.49
CA GLU A 214 9.06 22.65 9.66
C GLU A 214 9.36 22.35 11.13
N GLU A 215 9.30 23.34 12.02
CA GLU A 215 9.48 23.15 13.46
C GLU A 215 8.41 22.21 14.05
N ARG A 216 7.15 22.40 13.64
CA ARG A 216 6.03 21.53 14.03
C ARG A 216 6.16 20.10 13.48
N LEU A 217 6.63 19.95 12.25
CA LEU A 217 6.92 18.64 11.65
C LEU A 217 8.02 17.93 12.43
N ALA A 218 9.11 18.63 12.76
CA ALA A 218 10.19 18.07 13.55
C ALA A 218 9.71 17.62 14.95
N ALA A 219 8.85 18.40 15.61
CA ALA A 219 8.28 18.03 16.90
C ALA A 219 7.48 16.72 16.84
N VAL A 220 6.52 16.60 15.90
CA VAL A 220 5.70 15.39 15.78
C VAL A 220 6.52 14.16 15.36
N LEU A 221 7.55 14.33 14.51
CA LEU A 221 8.43 13.23 14.10
C LEU A 221 9.25 12.66 15.25
N ARG A 222 9.74 13.50 16.17
CA ARG A 222 10.55 13.04 17.32
C ARG A 222 9.77 12.13 18.26
N HIS A 223 8.45 12.30 18.32
CA HIS A 223 7.54 11.49 19.13
C HIS A 223 6.83 10.39 18.35
N TYR A 224 7.03 10.32 17.03
CA TYR A 224 6.41 9.30 16.19
C TYR A 224 7.04 7.94 16.45
N ALA A 225 6.23 7.00 16.92
CA ALA A 225 6.61 5.60 17.10
C ALA A 225 5.53 4.70 16.51
N SER A 226 5.93 3.77 15.65
CA SER A 226 5.06 2.76 15.06
C SER A 226 5.80 1.42 14.96
N ALA A 227 5.06 0.32 15.14
CA ALA A 227 5.55 -1.03 14.96
C ALA A 227 5.62 -1.45 13.48
N SER A 228 4.89 -0.76 12.60
CA SER A 228 4.70 -1.16 11.20
C SER A 228 5.25 -0.18 10.17
N ARG A 229 5.50 1.08 10.54
CA ARG A 229 5.96 2.11 9.58
C ARG A 229 7.05 3.00 10.16
N TRP A 230 7.94 3.45 9.29
CA TRP A 230 8.97 4.44 9.60
C TRP A 230 8.47 5.87 9.38
N GLY A 231 8.97 6.84 10.15
CA GLY A 231 8.67 8.26 9.93
C GLY A 231 9.16 8.74 8.55
N VAL A 232 10.31 8.25 8.08
CA VAL A 232 10.87 8.56 6.76
C VAL A 232 10.01 8.05 5.60
N GLU A 233 9.25 6.96 5.79
CA GLU A 233 8.23 6.56 4.81
C GLU A 233 7.10 7.59 4.73
N LEU A 234 6.67 8.11 5.88
CA LEU A 234 5.65 9.16 5.93
C LEU A 234 6.14 10.45 5.26
N LEU A 235 7.40 10.84 5.49
CA LEU A 235 8.01 11.99 4.83
C LEU A 235 8.09 11.81 3.31
N THR A 236 8.46 10.61 2.86
CA THR A 236 8.52 10.27 1.44
C THR A 236 7.14 10.36 0.79
N ALA A 237 6.14 9.70 1.36
CA ALA A 237 4.77 9.72 0.85
C ALA A 237 4.13 11.12 0.89
N GLY A 238 4.51 11.91 1.90
CA GLY A 238 4.11 13.31 2.08
C GLY A 238 4.79 14.31 1.15
N GLY A 239 5.81 13.88 0.39
CA GLY A 239 6.53 14.74 -0.53
C GLY A 239 7.46 15.76 0.14
N TYR A 240 8.03 15.42 1.30
CA TYR A 240 8.92 16.32 2.03
C TYR A 240 10.12 16.77 1.18
N SER A 241 10.33 18.08 1.12
CA SER A 241 11.38 18.73 0.32
C SER A 241 12.31 19.65 1.14
N GLY A 242 12.12 19.69 2.46
CA GLY A 242 12.88 20.55 3.36
C GLY A 242 14.32 20.10 3.58
N THR A 243 15.10 20.98 4.23
CA THR A 243 16.54 20.79 4.48
C THR A 243 16.93 21.20 5.91
N THR A 244 16.00 21.07 6.86
CA THR A 244 16.26 21.38 8.26
C THR A 244 17.02 20.22 8.92
N ASP A 245 18.04 20.52 9.73
CA ASP A 245 18.80 19.47 10.42
C ASP A 245 17.95 18.72 11.45
N ASP A 246 16.88 19.33 11.98
CA ASP A 246 15.97 18.67 12.91
C ASP A 246 15.19 17.51 12.27
N VAL A 247 14.65 17.71 11.06
CA VAL A 247 13.96 16.65 10.32
C VAL A 247 14.97 15.67 9.73
N LEU A 248 16.07 16.17 9.14
CA LEU A 248 17.10 15.31 8.54
C LEU A 248 17.87 14.47 9.58
N GLY A 249 17.93 14.92 10.83
CA GLY A 249 18.45 14.14 11.96
C GLY A 249 17.62 12.89 12.19
N VAL A 250 16.29 13.03 12.30
CA VAL A 250 15.37 11.88 12.42
C VAL A 250 15.50 10.95 11.22
N VAL A 251 15.56 11.50 10.00
CA VAL A 251 15.74 10.72 8.77
C VAL A 251 17.03 9.91 8.79
N ARG A 252 18.16 10.54 9.17
CA ARG A 252 19.45 9.85 9.28
C ARG A 252 19.38 8.73 10.30
N ASP A 253 18.80 8.99 11.47
CA ASP A 253 18.76 8.04 12.58
C ASP A 253 17.86 6.84 12.24
N GLU A 254 16.68 7.06 11.63
CA GLU A 254 15.82 5.96 11.16
C GLU A 254 16.44 5.15 10.01
N ILE A 255 17.11 5.82 9.06
CA ILE A 255 17.86 5.14 7.99
C ILE A 255 18.96 4.26 8.61
N ASN A 256 19.66 4.77 9.62
CA ASN A 256 20.66 4.04 10.36
C ASN A 256 20.08 2.97 11.30
N ASP A 257 18.78 2.97 11.53
CA ASP A 257 18.06 1.91 12.24
C ASP A 257 17.45 0.85 11.29
N GLY A 258 17.52 1.06 9.97
CA GLY A 258 17.10 0.09 8.96
C GLY A 258 16.01 0.55 7.99
N ALA A 259 15.49 1.78 8.13
CA ALA A 259 14.44 2.30 7.25
C ALA A 259 14.86 2.39 5.77
N VAL A 260 16.17 2.39 5.48
CA VAL A 260 16.75 2.29 4.13
C VAL A 260 16.18 1.13 3.31
N GLU A 261 15.75 0.06 4.00
CA GLU A 261 15.25 -1.16 3.38
C GLU A 261 13.76 -1.11 3.04
N ALA A 262 12.99 -0.21 3.66
CA ALA A 262 11.58 -0.01 3.37
C ALA A 262 11.34 1.01 2.24
N LEU A 263 12.27 1.94 2.04
CA LEU A 263 12.10 3.03 1.08
C LEU A 263 12.23 2.54 -0.37
N ARG A 264 11.28 2.94 -1.21
CA ARG A 264 11.25 2.71 -2.66
C ARG A 264 10.90 4.02 -3.36
N ASN A 265 11.39 4.23 -4.58
CA ASN A 265 10.98 5.33 -5.47
C ASN A 265 11.13 6.74 -4.89
N VAL A 266 12.18 7.01 -4.10
CA VAL A 266 12.49 8.36 -3.63
C VAL A 266 13.25 9.11 -4.72
N ALA A 267 12.80 10.32 -5.06
CA ALA A 267 13.47 11.17 -6.04
C ALA A 267 14.91 11.50 -5.57
N ALA A 268 15.93 11.03 -6.30
CA ALA A 268 17.33 11.19 -5.94
C ALA A 268 17.78 12.65 -5.79
N SER A 269 17.08 13.59 -6.41
CA SER A 269 17.37 15.04 -6.31
C SER A 269 16.93 15.67 -4.99
N SER A 270 15.95 15.06 -4.29
CA SER A 270 15.40 15.54 -3.02
C SER A 270 16.41 15.40 -1.87
N SER A 271 16.19 16.12 -0.77
CA SER A 271 17.02 15.99 0.44
C SER A 271 16.98 14.57 1.01
N LEU A 272 15.78 13.97 1.13
CA LEU A 272 15.60 12.57 1.52
C LEU A 272 16.31 11.61 0.57
N GLY A 273 16.14 11.82 -0.75
CA GLY A 273 16.77 11.00 -1.78
C GLY A 273 18.29 11.02 -1.70
N ARG A 274 18.88 12.18 -1.40
CA ARG A 274 20.34 12.29 -1.20
C ARG A 274 20.82 11.57 0.04
N VAL A 275 20.09 11.67 1.16
CA VAL A 275 20.43 10.93 2.39
C VAL A 275 20.33 9.42 2.13
N LEU A 276 19.26 8.99 1.45
CA LEU A 276 19.06 7.60 1.04
C LEU A 276 20.17 7.10 0.10
N SER A 277 20.50 7.86 -0.95
CA SER A 277 21.60 7.52 -1.86
C SER A 277 22.94 7.44 -1.12
N GLY A 278 23.16 8.30 -0.11
CA GLY A 278 24.32 8.24 0.77
C GLY A 278 24.39 6.93 1.56
N ALA A 279 23.28 6.47 2.12
CA ALA A 279 23.22 5.20 2.84
C ALA A 279 23.43 4.00 1.91
N LEU A 280 22.75 3.96 0.77
CA LEU A 280 22.91 2.90 -0.24
C LEU A 280 24.35 2.84 -0.77
N LEU A 281 24.95 4.00 -1.02
CA LEU A 281 26.35 4.08 -1.42
C LEU A 281 27.26 3.62 -0.30
N ALA A 282 27.04 4.01 0.96
CA ALA A 282 27.83 3.56 2.10
C ALA A 282 27.84 2.02 2.21
N MET A 283 26.67 1.38 2.05
CA MET A 283 26.50 -0.08 2.07
C MET A 283 27.00 -0.79 0.80
N ASN A 284 27.56 -0.08 -0.17
CA ASN A 284 28.05 -0.61 -1.45
C ASN A 284 26.95 -1.21 -2.36
N ARG A 285 25.76 -0.57 -2.40
CA ARG A 285 24.56 -1.09 -3.10
C ARG A 285 24.05 -0.21 -4.25
N LEU A 286 24.85 0.71 -4.78
CA LEU A 286 24.39 1.63 -5.85
C LEU A 286 24.02 0.93 -7.17
N ASN A 287 24.59 -0.25 -7.46
CA ASN A 287 24.30 -0.99 -8.69
C ASN A 287 22.89 -1.64 -8.69
N ASP A 288 22.17 -1.57 -7.57
CA ASP A 288 20.84 -2.18 -7.36
C ASP A 288 19.69 -1.18 -7.60
N VAL A 289 20.01 0.06 -8.00
CA VAL A 289 19.02 1.02 -8.48
C VAL A 289 18.82 0.75 -9.96
N ASP A 290 17.67 0.14 -10.28
CA ASP A 290 17.21 -0.16 -11.63
C ASP A 290 17.55 0.98 -12.63
N ASP A 291 18.13 0.58 -13.75
CA ASP A 291 18.73 1.41 -14.82
C ASP A 291 17.70 2.33 -15.53
N GLN A 292 16.44 2.33 -15.07
CA GLN A 292 15.36 3.17 -15.57
C GLN A 292 15.20 4.52 -14.84
N THR A 293 15.86 4.73 -13.69
CA THR A 293 15.76 6.00 -12.93
C THR A 293 16.93 6.95 -13.09
N VAL A 294 18.05 6.50 -13.67
CA VAL A 294 19.30 7.27 -13.78
C VAL A 294 19.66 7.62 -15.24
N SER A 295 18.72 7.49 -16.18
CA SER A 295 18.86 8.12 -17.50
C SER A 295 18.52 9.61 -17.40
N GLY A 296 19.49 10.42 -16.98
CA GLY A 296 19.35 11.88 -17.05
C GLY A 296 20.25 12.74 -16.17
N SER A 297 21.02 12.18 -15.23
CA SER A 297 21.93 13.00 -14.43
C SER A 297 23.22 13.29 -15.18
N SER A 298 23.11 14.16 -16.20
CA SER A 298 24.22 14.98 -16.66
C SER A 298 24.96 15.55 -15.44
N ARG A 299 26.30 15.40 -15.45
CA ARG A 299 27.25 15.99 -14.50
C ARG A 299 27.03 17.50 -14.40
N ARG A 300 26.07 17.97 -13.60
CA ARG A 300 25.93 19.38 -13.23
C ARG A 300 26.24 19.51 -11.75
N ARG A 301 27.45 20.01 -11.47
CA ARG A 301 27.84 20.57 -10.17
C ARG A 301 26.81 21.61 -9.76
N VAL A 302 25.92 21.25 -8.84
CA VAL A 302 25.06 22.23 -8.17
C VAL A 302 25.69 22.51 -6.81
N ARG A 303 26.58 23.50 -6.81
CA ARG A 303 27.19 24.08 -5.62
C ARG A 303 26.14 25.00 -4.98
N ARG A 304 25.20 24.43 -4.22
CA ARG A 304 24.32 25.19 -3.33
C ARG A 304 24.67 24.75 -1.91
N ARG A 305 25.41 25.61 -1.19
CA ARG A 305 25.63 25.45 0.26
C ARG A 305 24.26 25.26 0.90
N SER A 306 23.95 24.06 1.38
CA SER A 306 22.77 23.89 2.21
C SER A 306 23.10 24.50 3.58
N ARG A 307 22.08 24.93 4.33
CA ARG A 307 22.26 25.33 5.74
C ARG A 307 22.22 24.11 6.68
N ALA A 308 22.05 22.90 6.13
CA ALA A 308 21.96 21.65 6.88
C ALA A 308 23.32 20.97 6.95
N ALA A 309 23.91 20.91 8.14
CA ALA A 309 25.19 20.26 8.35
C ALA A 309 25.11 18.76 8.04
N ILE A 310 23.96 18.11 8.29
CA ILE A 310 23.75 16.68 8.04
C ILE A 310 23.77 16.40 6.55
N LEU A 311 23.01 17.16 5.76
CA LEU A 311 22.95 16.97 4.31
C LEU A 311 24.31 17.24 3.66
N ASP A 312 25.00 18.30 4.10
CA ASP A 312 26.33 18.62 3.58
C ASP A 312 27.35 17.52 3.92
N ALA A 313 27.29 16.93 5.12
CA ALA A 313 28.13 15.80 5.50
C ALA A 313 27.86 14.56 4.64
N VAL A 314 26.58 14.20 4.42
CA VAL A 314 26.21 13.06 3.58
C VAL A 314 26.62 13.29 2.12
N VAL A 315 26.34 14.46 1.56
CA VAL A 315 26.71 14.78 0.16
C VAL A 315 28.21 14.79 -0.02
N SER A 316 28.98 15.36 0.92
CA SER A 316 30.44 15.34 0.87
C SER A 316 30.98 13.92 0.92
N SER A 317 30.41 13.06 1.78
CA SER A 317 30.76 11.64 1.82
C SER A 317 30.39 10.93 0.53
N VAL A 318 29.27 11.24 -0.11
CA VAL A 318 28.88 10.65 -1.41
C VAL A 318 29.88 11.03 -2.48
N GLU A 319 30.23 12.31 -2.61
CA GLU A 319 31.23 12.76 -3.60
C GLU A 319 32.57 12.05 -3.42
N GLU A 320 33.01 11.91 -2.17
CA GLU A 320 34.26 11.24 -1.84
C GLU A 320 34.22 9.73 -2.10
N LEU A 321 33.11 9.06 -1.76
CA LEU A 321 32.91 7.63 -2.01
C LEU A 321 32.78 7.34 -3.51
N SER A 322 32.05 8.17 -4.25
CA SER A 322 31.85 8.05 -5.70
C SER A 322 33.13 8.33 -6.48
N ALA A 323 33.95 9.30 -6.09
CA ALA A 323 35.25 9.55 -6.73
C ALA A 323 36.22 8.36 -6.61
N ARG A 324 35.95 7.43 -5.68
CA ARG A 324 36.78 6.27 -5.37
C ARG A 324 36.17 4.94 -5.88
N THR A 325 35.11 4.99 -6.67
CA THR A 325 34.37 3.79 -7.18
C THR A 325 35.12 2.96 -8.22
N SER A 326 36.30 3.38 -8.68
CA SER A 326 37.17 2.52 -9.49
C SER A 326 37.90 1.52 -8.59
N ALA A 327 37.22 0.42 -8.25
CA ALA A 327 37.76 -0.85 -7.71
C ALA A 327 38.99 -0.70 -6.78
N GLY A 328 38.77 -0.23 -5.55
CA GLY A 328 39.76 -0.34 -4.48
C GLY A 328 39.96 -1.81 -4.11
N THR A 329 40.93 -2.47 -4.74
CA THR A 329 41.36 -3.84 -4.40
C THR A 329 42.26 -3.88 -3.16
N SER A 330 42.61 -2.73 -2.58
CA SER A 330 43.50 -2.64 -1.43
C SER A 330 42.75 -2.52 -0.10
N PRO A 331 43.23 -3.16 0.98
CA PRO A 331 42.71 -2.94 2.35
C PRO A 331 42.69 -1.47 2.77
N THR A 332 43.62 -0.66 2.27
CA THR A 332 43.69 0.78 2.61
C THR A 332 42.56 1.61 2.01
N ASP A 333 42.03 1.22 0.84
CA ASP A 333 40.90 1.91 0.23
C ASP A 333 39.61 1.60 0.99
N TRP A 334 39.44 0.34 1.39
CA TRP A 334 38.34 -0.10 2.25
C TRP A 334 38.38 0.57 3.62
N GLN A 335 39.55 0.67 4.24
CA GLN A 335 39.71 1.39 5.50
C GLN A 335 39.23 2.84 5.38
N ARG A 336 39.72 3.59 4.39
CA ARG A 336 39.35 5.00 4.21
C ARG A 336 37.86 5.16 3.96
N ARG A 337 37.28 4.28 3.15
CA ARG A 337 35.85 4.21 2.88
C ARG A 337 35.05 4.02 4.17
N LEU A 338 35.39 3.01 4.97
CA LEU A 338 34.66 2.69 6.20
C LEU A 338 34.80 3.79 7.26
N VAL A 339 35.96 4.47 7.33
CA VAL A 339 36.15 5.65 8.18
C VAL A 339 35.18 6.78 7.82
N LEU A 340 34.96 7.03 6.53
CA LEU A 340 33.96 8.01 6.07
C LEU A 340 32.54 7.60 6.45
N VAL A 341 32.19 6.32 6.25
CA VAL A 341 30.88 5.78 6.64
C VAL A 341 30.66 5.95 8.14
N ALA A 342 31.63 5.55 8.97
CA ALA A 342 31.55 5.67 10.42
C ALA A 342 31.46 7.14 10.89
N ALA A 343 32.09 8.08 10.19
CA ALA A 343 32.03 9.51 10.53
C ALA A 343 30.64 10.12 10.29
N VAL A 344 29.92 9.67 9.27
CA VAL A 344 28.59 10.18 8.91
C VAL A 344 27.47 9.45 9.65
N TRP A 345 27.55 8.12 9.72
CA TRP A 345 26.47 7.26 10.20
C TRP A 345 26.67 6.77 11.64
N GLY A 346 27.90 6.80 12.19
CA GLY A 346 28.17 6.24 13.51
C GLY A 346 27.99 4.72 13.58
N ASP A 347 27.77 4.17 14.78
CA ASP A 347 27.31 2.77 14.92
C ASP A 347 25.83 2.68 14.53
N GLY A 348 25.47 1.62 13.82
CA GLY A 348 24.12 1.40 13.33
C GLY A 348 24.06 0.44 12.16
N TRP A 349 22.86 0.28 11.61
CA TRP A 349 22.57 -0.61 10.50
C TRP A 349 23.45 -0.32 9.28
N VAL A 350 23.62 0.96 8.90
CA VAL A 350 24.36 1.32 7.69
C VAL A 350 25.84 0.93 7.78
N LEU A 351 26.49 1.22 8.92
CA LEU A 351 27.89 0.85 9.13
C LEU A 351 28.08 -0.66 9.17
N ARG A 352 27.21 -1.38 9.88
CA ARG A 352 27.29 -2.85 10.02
C ARG A 352 27.01 -3.59 8.71
N GLN A 353 26.15 -3.03 7.85
CA GLN A 353 25.92 -3.54 6.49
C GLN A 353 27.11 -3.24 5.56
N ALA A 354 27.71 -2.05 5.66
CA ALA A 354 28.93 -1.71 4.90
C ALA A 354 30.10 -2.64 5.30
N VAL A 355 30.27 -2.80 6.62
CA VAL A 355 30.70 -4.01 7.34
C VAL A 355 30.77 -5.31 6.54
N ALA A 356 29.62 -5.98 6.56
CA ALA A 356 29.40 -7.29 5.98
C ALA A 356 29.64 -7.34 4.46
N ALA A 357 29.47 -6.22 3.75
CA ALA A 357 29.67 -6.16 2.31
C ALA A 357 31.16 -6.21 1.87
N LEU A 358 32.11 -6.24 2.81
CA LEU A 358 33.53 -6.37 2.48
C LEU A 358 33.83 -7.75 1.85
N PRO A 359 34.59 -7.80 0.73
CA PRO A 359 35.01 -9.07 0.13
C PRO A 359 35.84 -9.95 1.07
N ASP A 360 35.74 -11.27 0.92
CA ASP A 360 36.48 -12.25 1.74
C ASP A 360 38.01 -12.11 1.70
N GLY A 361 38.55 -11.50 0.64
CA GLY A 361 39.99 -11.29 0.48
C GLY A 361 40.56 -10.09 1.25
N ILE A 362 39.73 -9.31 1.95
CA ILE A 362 40.17 -8.13 2.72
C ILE A 362 40.44 -8.55 4.17
N ASP A 363 41.63 -8.20 4.68
CA ASP A 363 42.02 -8.43 6.07
C ASP A 363 41.31 -7.46 7.02
N LEU A 364 40.27 -7.96 7.68
CA LEU A 364 39.44 -7.19 8.62
C LEU A 364 40.19 -6.82 9.91
N ASP A 365 41.05 -7.70 10.42
CA ASP A 365 41.82 -7.49 11.66
C ASP A 365 42.86 -6.38 11.47
N GLN A 366 43.51 -6.33 10.30
CA GLN A 366 44.40 -5.24 9.95
C GLN A 366 43.68 -3.88 9.99
N ILE A 367 42.49 -3.79 9.39
CA ILE A 367 41.70 -2.54 9.39
C ILE A 367 41.21 -2.22 10.81
N ALA A 368 40.78 -3.22 11.57
CA ALA A 368 40.31 -3.07 12.94
C ALA A 368 41.41 -2.50 13.84
N THR A 369 42.64 -3.02 13.73
CA THR A 369 43.80 -2.56 14.52
C THR A 369 44.12 -1.09 14.28
N ILE A 370 44.08 -0.63 13.02
CA ILE A 370 44.40 0.76 12.66
C ILE A 370 43.28 1.73 13.10
N THR A 371 42.03 1.26 13.16
CA THR A 371 40.86 2.11 13.45
C THR A 371 40.49 2.16 14.95
N LYS A 372 41.05 1.27 15.78
CA LYS A 372 40.75 1.09 17.21
C LYS A 372 40.64 2.38 18.03
N THR A 373 41.59 3.30 17.90
CA THR A 373 41.64 4.52 18.75
C THR A 373 40.80 5.68 18.23
N LYS A 374 40.64 5.80 16.90
CA LYS A 374 39.96 6.95 16.27
C LYS A 374 38.50 6.68 15.95
N HIS A 375 38.13 5.41 15.74
CA HIS A 375 36.78 5.00 15.33
C HIS A 375 36.35 3.73 16.07
N PRO A 376 35.96 3.82 17.35
CA PRO A 376 35.63 2.64 18.17
C PRO A 376 34.42 1.85 17.64
N ALA A 377 33.41 2.52 17.09
CA ALA A 377 32.25 1.87 16.46
C ALA A 377 32.66 1.01 15.25
N LEU A 378 33.52 1.56 14.38
CA LEU A 378 34.05 0.83 13.23
C LEU A 378 34.91 -0.37 13.68
N HIS A 379 35.76 -0.16 14.68
CA HIS A 379 36.56 -1.24 15.25
C HIS A 379 35.69 -2.40 15.76
N ALA A 380 34.63 -2.10 16.52
CA ALA A 380 33.70 -3.12 17.01
C ALA A 380 33.01 -3.86 15.86
N ALA A 381 32.47 -3.14 14.87
CA ALA A 381 31.80 -3.74 13.72
C ALA A 381 32.73 -4.67 12.90
N LEU A 382 34.00 -4.27 12.70
CA LEU A 382 35.01 -5.09 12.02
C LEU A 382 35.33 -6.38 12.77
N LEU A 383 35.51 -6.30 14.08
CA LEU A 383 35.77 -7.49 14.91
C LEU A 383 34.57 -8.44 14.92
N THR A 384 33.35 -7.92 15.06
CA THR A 384 32.14 -8.75 15.03
C THR A 384 32.02 -9.52 13.71
N GLU A 385 32.24 -8.86 12.57
CA GLU A 385 32.18 -9.50 11.26
C GLU A 385 33.33 -10.51 11.04
N GLU A 386 34.56 -10.16 11.46
CA GLU A 386 35.72 -11.06 11.38
C GLU A 386 35.48 -12.35 12.17
N GLN A 387 35.01 -12.22 13.41
CA GLN A 387 34.71 -13.36 14.28
C GLN A 387 33.56 -14.21 13.71
N ALA A 388 32.52 -13.60 13.15
CA ALA A 388 31.42 -14.29 12.48
C ALA A 388 31.90 -15.14 11.29
N ARG A 389 32.80 -14.59 10.45
CA ARG A 389 33.39 -15.30 9.31
C ARG A 389 34.29 -16.46 9.76
N ALA A 390 35.12 -16.23 10.78
CA ALA A 390 36.00 -17.25 11.34
C ALA A 390 35.22 -18.44 11.94
N HIS A 391 34.06 -18.17 12.55
CA HIS A 391 33.23 -19.15 13.25
C HIS A 391 31.99 -19.61 12.45
N ARG A 392 31.99 -19.47 11.12
CA ARG A 392 30.84 -19.83 10.25
C ARG A 392 30.32 -21.29 10.38
N LYS A 393 31.11 -22.19 10.97
CA LYS A 393 30.77 -23.61 11.22
C LYS A 393 30.59 -23.95 12.69
N ASP A 394 30.77 -23.00 13.61
CA ASP A 394 30.76 -23.24 15.05
C ASP A 394 29.46 -22.75 15.68
N ALA A 395 28.49 -23.65 15.82
CA ALA A 395 27.19 -23.33 16.42
C ALA A 395 27.28 -22.94 17.89
N SER A 396 28.29 -23.41 18.63
CA SER A 396 28.47 -23.05 20.04
C SER A 396 28.90 -21.60 20.18
N TRP A 397 29.80 -21.14 19.32
CA TRP A 397 30.20 -19.74 19.25
C TRP A 397 29.02 -18.80 18.92
N TRP A 398 28.21 -19.16 17.92
CA TRP A 398 27.04 -18.37 17.55
C TRP A 398 26.01 -18.28 18.68
N ARG A 399 25.79 -19.38 19.40
CA ARG A 399 24.91 -19.43 20.58
C ARG A 399 25.42 -18.56 21.71
N ASN A 400 26.69 -18.68 22.06
CA ASN A 400 27.32 -17.83 23.09
C ASN A 400 27.28 -16.35 22.70
N THR A 401 27.42 -16.03 21.42
CA THR A 401 27.33 -14.64 20.94
C THR A 401 25.92 -14.10 21.10
N PHE A 402 24.90 -14.91 20.80
CA PHE A 402 23.50 -14.55 21.03
C PHE A 402 23.20 -14.26 22.51
N ASP A 403 23.73 -15.06 23.43
CA ASP A 403 23.53 -14.87 24.87
C ASP A 403 24.12 -13.55 25.40
N ASN A 404 25.02 -12.91 24.64
CA ASN A 404 25.66 -11.63 24.98
C ASN A 404 25.06 -10.43 24.23
N VAL A 405 24.01 -10.63 23.43
CA VAL A 405 23.32 -9.57 22.70
C VAL A 405 22.47 -8.72 23.66
N ASN A 406 22.67 -7.40 23.65
CA ASN A 406 22.06 -6.49 24.64
C ASN A 406 21.00 -5.54 24.06
N THR A 407 20.94 -5.36 22.74
CA THR A 407 20.03 -4.40 22.10
C THR A 407 19.25 -5.04 20.96
N GLU A 408 18.10 -4.46 20.59
CA GLU A 408 17.31 -4.92 19.44
C GLU A 408 18.07 -4.80 18.11
N LEU A 409 18.93 -3.79 17.98
CA LEU A 409 19.82 -3.64 16.82
C LEU A 409 20.83 -4.79 16.75
N ASP A 410 21.41 -5.18 17.88
CA ASP A 410 22.35 -6.30 17.96
C ASP A 410 21.66 -7.62 17.63
N GLN A 411 20.41 -7.85 18.07
CA GLN A 411 19.63 -9.04 17.72
C GLN A 411 19.39 -9.12 16.20
N ARG A 412 18.95 -8.01 15.60
CA ARG A 412 18.71 -7.95 14.14
C ARG A 412 19.99 -8.14 13.35
N HIS A 413 21.10 -7.55 13.80
CA HIS A 413 22.41 -7.75 13.18
C HIS A 413 22.91 -9.19 13.35
N TRP A 414 22.70 -9.82 14.51
CA TRP A 414 23.06 -11.21 14.75
C TRP A 414 22.33 -12.15 13.79
N ILE A 415 21.01 -12.01 13.61
CA ILE A 415 20.24 -12.80 12.63
C ILE A 415 20.75 -12.53 11.22
N PHE A 416 20.95 -11.26 10.85
CA PHE A 416 21.48 -10.91 9.54
C PHE A 416 22.81 -11.64 9.28
N SER A 417 23.79 -11.49 10.18
CA SER A 417 25.13 -12.08 10.05
C SER A 417 25.07 -13.62 10.05
N LEU A 418 24.24 -14.23 10.89
CA LEU A 418 24.03 -15.68 10.91
C LEU A 418 23.53 -16.18 9.55
N LEU A 419 22.51 -15.54 8.99
CA LEU A 419 21.86 -15.97 7.74
C LEU A 419 22.67 -15.64 6.47
N THR A 420 23.61 -14.69 6.55
CA THR A 420 24.50 -14.35 5.43
C THR A 420 25.84 -15.09 5.46
N THR A 421 26.32 -15.50 6.64
CA THR A 421 27.69 -15.99 6.82
C THR A 421 27.77 -17.45 7.26
N ALA A 422 26.85 -17.92 8.11
CA ALA A 422 26.93 -19.27 8.67
C ALA A 422 26.53 -20.36 7.69
N THR A 423 26.99 -21.58 7.95
CA THR A 423 26.65 -22.76 7.15
C THR A 423 25.25 -23.30 7.47
N SER A 424 24.64 -24.03 6.52
CA SER A 424 23.32 -24.65 6.69
C SER A 424 23.19 -25.48 7.98
N SER A 425 24.25 -26.19 8.40
CA SER A 425 24.22 -26.99 9.62
C SER A 425 24.08 -26.13 10.88
N VAL A 426 24.77 -24.99 10.94
CA VAL A 426 24.68 -24.05 12.06
C VAL A 426 23.29 -23.42 12.12
N VAL A 427 22.75 -22.99 10.97
CA VAL A 427 21.39 -22.42 10.89
C VAL A 427 20.34 -23.44 11.33
N ILE A 428 20.49 -24.71 10.95
CA ILE A 428 19.59 -25.80 11.38
C ILE A 428 19.68 -26.02 12.89
N GLU A 429 20.89 -26.01 13.48
CA GLU A 429 21.08 -26.20 14.92
C GLU A 429 20.53 -25.04 15.75
N LEU A 430 20.56 -23.83 15.20
CA LEU A 430 20.09 -22.59 15.85
C LEU A 430 18.66 -22.20 15.44
N ALA A 431 17.89 -23.11 14.85
CA ALA A 431 16.54 -22.84 14.38
C ALA A 431 15.63 -22.26 15.48
N GLU A 432 15.76 -22.73 16.72
CA GLU A 432 14.98 -22.23 17.86
C GLU A 432 15.37 -20.78 18.23
N GLN A 433 16.66 -20.47 18.27
CA GLN A 433 17.15 -19.10 18.53
C GLN A 433 16.73 -18.15 17.41
N ILE A 434 16.77 -18.59 16.15
CA ILE A 434 16.27 -17.81 15.02
C ILE A 434 14.79 -17.48 15.22
N ASP A 435 13.98 -18.46 15.60
CA ASP A 435 12.55 -18.27 15.82
C ASP A 435 12.26 -17.30 16.97
N ASN A 436 13.00 -17.43 18.07
CA ASN A 436 12.88 -16.56 19.24
C ASN A 436 13.21 -15.09 18.94
N VAL A 437 14.07 -14.82 17.96
CA VAL A 437 14.34 -13.44 17.53
C VAL A 437 13.32 -12.97 16.51
N VAL A 438 13.05 -13.78 15.49
CA VAL A 438 12.27 -13.36 14.31
C VAL A 438 10.78 -13.20 14.63
N GLU A 439 10.21 -14.12 15.40
CA GLU A 439 8.78 -14.12 15.73
C GLU A 439 8.33 -12.80 16.40
N PRO A 440 8.99 -12.29 17.47
CA PRO A 440 8.58 -11.05 18.13
C PRO A 440 8.92 -9.76 17.37
N LEU A 441 9.68 -9.80 16.26
CA LEU A 441 10.06 -8.57 15.54
C LEU A 441 8.83 -7.75 15.12
N PRO A 442 8.79 -6.44 15.38
CA PRO A 442 7.81 -5.56 14.75
C PRO A 442 7.88 -5.65 13.21
N ALA A 443 6.74 -5.47 12.53
CA ALA A 443 6.63 -5.66 11.08
C ALA A 443 7.67 -4.83 10.29
N LYS A 444 7.88 -3.56 10.66
CA LYS A 444 8.85 -2.68 9.99
C LYS A 444 10.29 -3.21 10.06
N TYR A 445 10.65 -3.87 11.16
CA TYR A 445 11.98 -4.43 11.38
C TYR A 445 12.13 -5.78 10.69
N PHE A 446 11.07 -6.57 10.64
CA PHE A 446 11.05 -7.80 9.86
C PHE A 446 11.21 -7.50 8.35
N ASP A 447 10.45 -6.55 7.81
CA ASP A 447 10.55 -6.14 6.40
C ASP A 447 11.93 -5.60 6.06
N ALA A 448 12.53 -4.82 6.98
CA ALA A 448 13.89 -4.32 6.81
C ALA A 448 14.93 -5.46 6.80
N LEU A 449 14.83 -6.40 7.74
CA LEU A 449 15.73 -7.55 7.81
C LEU A 449 15.61 -8.45 6.56
N LEU A 450 14.38 -8.77 6.14
CA LEU A 450 14.09 -9.56 4.95
C LEU A 450 14.69 -8.92 3.70
N SER A 451 14.42 -7.63 3.49
CA SER A 451 14.93 -6.87 2.34
C SER A 451 16.46 -6.78 2.34
N ALA A 452 17.08 -6.56 3.50
CA ALA A 452 18.53 -6.49 3.63
C ALA A 452 19.20 -7.82 3.25
N ILE A 453 18.66 -8.94 3.72
CA ILE A 453 19.16 -10.28 3.42
C ILE A 453 19.05 -10.58 1.93
N TYR A 454 17.91 -10.27 1.30
CA TYR A 454 17.72 -10.48 -0.14
C TYR A 454 18.69 -9.66 -0.97
N ARG A 455 18.86 -8.37 -0.66
CA ARG A 455 19.82 -7.51 -1.35
C ARG A 455 21.26 -7.96 -1.18
N PHE A 456 21.63 -8.36 0.04
CA PHE A 456 22.97 -8.87 0.32
C PHE A 456 23.28 -10.12 -0.52
N ARG A 457 22.30 -11.03 -0.66
CA ARG A 457 22.43 -12.23 -1.51
C ARG A 457 22.39 -11.96 -3.00
N ALA A 458 21.70 -10.93 -3.46
CA ALA A 458 21.79 -10.54 -4.86
C ALA A 458 23.21 -10.01 -5.19
N ALA A 459 23.84 -9.31 -4.24
CA ALA A 459 25.18 -8.73 -4.43
C ALA A 459 26.33 -9.73 -4.21
N THR A 460 26.14 -10.74 -3.35
CA THR A 460 27.14 -11.76 -3.06
C THR A 460 26.73 -13.09 -3.69
N LEU A 461 27.65 -13.79 -4.39
CA LEU A 461 27.41 -15.16 -4.89
C LEU A 461 27.41 -16.19 -3.74
N GLY A 462 26.74 -15.86 -2.62
CA GLY A 462 26.70 -16.67 -1.42
C GLY A 462 25.99 -18.00 -1.64
N SER A 463 26.41 -19.03 -0.91
CA SER A 463 25.78 -20.35 -0.98
C SER A 463 24.36 -20.33 -0.42
N GLU A 464 23.40 -20.88 -1.16
CA GLU A 464 22.05 -21.11 -0.66
C GLU A 464 22.05 -22.05 0.55
N LEU A 465 21.13 -21.80 1.49
CA LEU A 465 20.95 -22.67 2.64
C LEU A 465 20.22 -23.95 2.23
N VAL A 466 20.87 -25.09 2.46
CA VAL A 466 20.32 -26.43 2.17
C VAL A 466 19.65 -26.97 3.42
N MET A 467 18.31 -26.88 3.47
CA MET A 467 17.52 -27.24 4.66
C MET A 467 16.47 -28.33 4.38
N GLN A 468 16.35 -28.79 3.13
CA GLN A 468 15.37 -29.78 2.68
C GLN A 468 15.22 -30.97 3.64
N GLU A 469 16.31 -31.63 4.02
CA GLU A 469 16.23 -32.87 4.80
C GLU A 469 15.80 -32.62 6.25
N ALA A 470 16.24 -31.50 6.84
CA ALA A 470 15.80 -31.08 8.18
C ALA A 470 14.31 -30.72 8.20
N LEU A 471 13.82 -30.05 7.15
CA LEU A 471 12.41 -29.70 6.98
C LEU A 471 11.55 -30.94 6.70
N ARG A 472 12.00 -31.82 5.81
CA ARG A 472 11.30 -33.06 5.44
C ARG A 472 11.16 -34.02 6.62
N LEU A 473 12.23 -34.20 7.40
CA LEU A 473 12.25 -35.09 8.57
C LEU A 473 11.69 -34.43 9.85
N ASN A 474 11.18 -33.20 9.74
CA ASN A 474 10.65 -32.43 10.86
C ASN A 474 11.61 -32.28 12.06
N ARG A 475 12.91 -32.14 11.77
CA ARG A 475 13.96 -31.95 12.80
C ARG A 475 13.98 -30.53 13.36
N ILE A 476 13.48 -29.57 12.59
CA ILE A 476 13.35 -28.17 12.99
C ILE A 476 11.89 -27.75 12.98
N LYS A 477 11.50 -26.99 14.01
CA LYS A 477 10.20 -26.33 14.14
C LYS A 477 10.44 -24.83 14.14
N LEU A 478 9.75 -24.15 13.24
CA LEU A 478 9.89 -22.71 12.99
C LEU A 478 8.49 -22.15 12.84
N SER A 479 8.28 -20.94 13.32
CA SER A 479 7.08 -20.13 13.06
C SER A 479 6.90 -19.87 11.56
N THR A 480 5.69 -19.49 11.19
CA THR A 480 5.36 -19.09 9.81
C THR A 480 6.21 -17.89 9.36
N LYS A 481 6.53 -16.99 10.28
CA LYS A 481 7.34 -15.79 10.02
C LYS A 481 8.81 -16.11 9.77
N SER A 482 9.40 -17.01 10.57
CA SER A 482 10.76 -17.51 10.34
C SER A 482 10.85 -18.33 9.05
N LEU A 483 9.86 -19.16 8.76
CA LEU A 483 9.77 -19.88 7.50
C LEU A 483 9.72 -18.93 6.30
N TRP A 484 8.95 -17.84 6.40
CA TRP A 484 8.89 -16.81 5.36
C TRP A 484 10.24 -16.13 5.14
N LEU A 485 10.95 -15.78 6.22
CA LEU A 485 12.30 -15.22 6.15
C LEU A 485 13.28 -16.16 5.44
N LEU A 486 13.29 -17.43 5.84
CA LEU A 486 14.19 -18.44 5.27
C LEU A 486 13.86 -18.79 3.82
N ARG A 487 12.60 -18.61 3.39
CA ARG A 487 12.12 -18.96 2.05
C ARG A 487 13.02 -18.40 0.95
N GLY A 488 13.34 -17.11 0.98
CA GLY A 488 14.14 -16.50 -0.10
C GLY A 488 15.65 -16.62 0.06
N ILE A 489 16.14 -17.40 1.03
CA ILE A 489 17.57 -17.67 1.21
C ILE A 489 17.95 -19.16 1.19
N THR A 490 16.98 -20.01 0.90
CA THR A 490 17.20 -21.45 0.84
C THR A 490 17.11 -21.96 -0.59
N THR A 491 17.57 -23.19 -0.84
CA THR A 491 17.46 -23.82 -2.17
C THR A 491 16.02 -24.04 -2.58
N GLU A 492 15.74 -24.14 -3.89
CA GLU A 492 14.39 -24.45 -4.41
C GLU A 492 13.78 -25.73 -3.79
N ALA A 493 14.62 -26.74 -3.53
CA ALA A 493 14.21 -27.97 -2.88
C ALA A 493 13.79 -27.75 -1.42
N SER A 494 14.42 -26.80 -0.72
CA SER A 494 14.04 -26.40 0.63
C SER A 494 12.76 -25.55 0.60
N VAL A 495 12.64 -24.61 -0.35
CA VAL A 495 11.45 -23.78 -0.59
C VAL A 495 10.21 -24.66 -0.77
N THR A 496 10.31 -25.76 -1.52
CA THR A 496 9.19 -26.70 -1.70
C THR A 496 8.65 -27.24 -0.37
N TRP A 497 9.51 -27.49 0.62
CA TRP A 497 9.07 -27.95 1.95
C TRP A 497 8.61 -26.80 2.85
N ILE A 498 9.20 -25.62 2.71
CA ILE A 498 8.74 -24.41 3.38
C ILE A 498 7.30 -24.10 2.92
N ASP A 499 7.06 -24.07 1.61
CA ASP A 499 5.76 -23.76 1.02
C ASP A 499 4.68 -24.76 1.46
N LYS A 500 5.02 -26.06 1.56
CA LYS A 500 4.11 -27.06 2.15
C LYS A 500 3.72 -26.74 3.59
N ARG A 501 4.69 -26.37 4.44
CA ARG A 501 4.42 -26.01 5.85
C ARG A 501 3.62 -24.71 5.97
N LEU A 502 3.94 -23.71 5.15
CA LEU A 502 3.20 -22.46 5.08
C LEU A 502 1.74 -22.71 4.64
N ALA A 503 1.53 -23.57 3.64
CA ALA A 503 0.21 -23.94 3.16
C ALA A 503 -0.62 -24.76 4.17
N ASP A 504 0.03 -25.45 5.11
CA ASP A 504 -0.61 -26.18 6.20
C ASP A 504 -1.05 -25.28 7.37
N SER A 505 -0.41 -24.11 7.52
CA SER A 505 -0.63 -23.12 8.60
C SER A 505 -0.55 -21.66 8.10
N PRO A 506 -1.36 -21.26 7.11
CA PRO A 506 -1.33 -19.90 6.54
C PRO A 506 -1.77 -18.85 7.56
N GLU A 507 -2.54 -19.26 8.58
CA GLU A 507 -3.07 -18.42 9.65
C GLU A 507 -1.99 -17.74 10.51
N GLY A 508 -0.74 -18.24 10.50
CA GLY A 508 0.34 -17.66 11.30
C GLY A 508 0.95 -16.40 10.70
N LEU A 509 0.94 -16.21 9.37
CA LEU A 509 1.55 -15.03 8.72
C LEU A 509 0.54 -13.91 8.51
N LEU A 510 -0.73 -14.26 8.32
CA LEU A 510 -1.81 -13.32 8.05
C LEU A 510 -1.91 -12.22 9.14
N PRO A 511 -1.92 -12.52 10.45
CA PRO A 511 -2.01 -11.50 11.50
C PRO A 511 -0.78 -10.60 11.62
N VAL A 512 0.38 -11.07 11.15
CA VAL A 512 1.65 -10.34 11.28
C VAL A 512 1.74 -9.20 10.27
N GLY A 513 0.95 -9.25 9.18
CA GLY A 513 0.79 -8.13 8.26
C GLY A 513 2.12 -7.64 7.70
N VAL A 514 2.84 -8.53 7.02
CA VAL A 514 4.19 -8.24 6.52
C VAL A 514 4.13 -8.06 5.00
N GLY A 515 4.45 -6.86 4.52
CA GLY A 515 4.51 -6.56 3.10
C GLY A 515 3.24 -6.95 2.30
N ASP A 516 3.46 -7.35 1.05
CA ASP A 516 2.43 -7.87 0.14
C ASP A 516 2.29 -9.38 0.33
N LEU A 517 1.11 -9.83 0.77
CA LEU A 517 0.82 -11.21 1.11
C LEU A 517 0.13 -11.99 -0.02
N ARG A 518 0.00 -11.41 -1.23
CA ARG A 518 -0.62 -12.10 -2.38
C ARG A 518 0.10 -13.40 -2.72
N ASP A 519 1.43 -13.43 -2.64
CA ASP A 519 2.20 -14.66 -2.89
C ASP A 519 1.96 -15.74 -1.84
N LEU A 520 1.76 -15.36 -0.57
CA LEU A 520 1.35 -16.32 0.47
C LEU A 520 -0.02 -16.91 0.14
N ALA A 521 -1.00 -16.06 -0.25
CA ALA A 521 -2.32 -16.54 -0.64
C ALA A 521 -2.25 -17.51 -1.83
N ARG A 522 -1.39 -17.24 -2.82
CA ARG A 522 -1.11 -18.16 -3.93
C ARG A 522 -0.46 -19.47 -3.46
N ILE A 523 0.52 -19.44 -2.57
CA ILE A 523 1.15 -20.65 -2.02
C ILE A 523 0.11 -21.50 -1.27
N SER A 524 -0.78 -20.85 -0.52
CA SER A 524 -1.88 -21.53 0.18
C SER A 524 -2.89 -22.19 -0.76
N SER A 525 -2.92 -21.83 -2.06
CA SER A 525 -3.81 -22.47 -3.05
C SER A 525 -3.57 -23.98 -3.20
N GLY A 526 -2.36 -24.48 -2.92
CA GLY A 526 -2.06 -25.91 -2.91
C GLY A 526 -2.47 -26.63 -1.62
N GLY A 527 -2.78 -25.87 -0.56
CA GLY A 527 -3.02 -26.38 0.79
C GLY A 527 -4.47 -26.26 1.25
N LYS A 528 -4.63 -25.94 2.54
CA LYS A 528 -5.94 -25.81 3.19
C LYS A 528 -6.65 -24.54 2.71
N VAL A 529 -7.98 -24.63 2.65
CA VAL A 529 -8.83 -23.48 2.40
C VAL A 529 -8.69 -22.49 3.57
N VAL A 530 -8.28 -21.26 3.26
CA VAL A 530 -8.19 -20.16 4.23
C VAL A 530 -9.60 -19.61 4.44
N LYS A 531 -10.02 -19.49 5.70
CA LYS A 531 -11.36 -18.98 6.01
C LYS A 531 -11.45 -17.53 5.61
N PHE A 532 -12.59 -17.13 5.05
CA PHE A 532 -12.82 -15.77 4.58
C PHE A 532 -12.54 -14.75 5.69
N GLU A 533 -12.99 -15.03 6.92
CA GLU A 533 -12.83 -14.17 8.10
C GLU A 533 -11.38 -13.91 8.52
N GLN A 534 -10.44 -14.77 8.12
CA GLN A 534 -9.02 -14.59 8.45
C GLN A 534 -8.36 -13.46 7.66
N PHE A 535 -9.02 -12.98 6.60
CA PHE A 535 -8.57 -11.82 5.83
C PHE A 535 -9.01 -10.48 6.44
N LYS A 536 -9.82 -10.49 7.51
CA LYS A 536 -10.24 -9.26 8.18
C LYS A 536 -9.04 -8.52 8.77
N GLY A 537 -8.95 -7.23 8.49
CA GLY A 537 -7.86 -6.34 8.91
C GLY A 537 -6.64 -6.35 7.99
N LEU A 538 -6.64 -7.15 6.92
CA LEU A 538 -5.46 -7.34 6.07
C LEU A 538 -5.52 -6.60 4.74
N ARG A 539 -6.43 -5.63 4.62
CA ARG A 539 -6.66 -4.87 3.38
C ARG A 539 -5.39 -4.28 2.79
N THR A 540 -4.50 -3.71 3.60
CA THR A 540 -3.24 -3.09 3.17
C THR A 540 -2.20 -4.08 2.66
N HIS A 541 -2.32 -5.36 3.03
CA HIS A 541 -1.40 -6.43 2.64
C HIS A 541 -1.85 -7.18 1.39
N PHE A 542 -3.06 -6.91 0.92
CA PHE A 542 -3.67 -7.54 -0.25
C PHE A 542 -4.17 -6.44 -1.21
N PRO A 543 -3.27 -5.76 -1.92
CA PRO A 543 -3.67 -4.76 -2.90
C PRO A 543 -4.52 -5.41 -4.00
N LEU A 544 -5.38 -4.60 -4.63
CA LEU A 544 -6.20 -5.02 -5.76
C LEU A 544 -5.35 -5.69 -6.84
N GLY A 545 -5.89 -6.73 -7.47
CA GLY A 545 -5.19 -7.40 -8.57
C GLY A 545 -5.70 -8.78 -8.95
N GLY A 546 -6.90 -9.17 -8.54
CA GLY A 546 -7.51 -10.46 -8.89
C GLY A 546 -6.86 -11.67 -8.20
N TRP A 547 -6.07 -11.47 -7.15
CA TRP A 547 -5.36 -12.55 -6.45
C TRP A 547 -6.31 -13.53 -5.78
N ALA A 548 -7.51 -13.08 -5.39
CA ALA A 548 -8.47 -13.94 -4.72
C ALA A 548 -8.94 -15.10 -5.61
N SER A 549 -8.93 -14.93 -6.94
CA SER A 549 -9.29 -15.95 -7.93
C SER A 549 -8.33 -17.12 -7.97
N ASP A 550 -7.04 -16.86 -7.72
CA ASP A 550 -5.98 -17.88 -7.68
C ASP A 550 -5.80 -18.50 -6.30
N ALA A 551 -6.41 -17.91 -5.26
CA ALA A 551 -6.30 -18.36 -3.88
C ALA A 551 -7.45 -19.29 -3.46
N ARG A 552 -7.15 -20.27 -2.60
CA ARG A 552 -8.18 -21.13 -1.96
C ARG A 552 -8.86 -20.42 -0.79
N VAL A 553 -9.68 -19.43 -1.10
CA VAL A 553 -10.51 -18.72 -0.13
C VAL A 553 -11.80 -19.51 0.12
N GLY A 554 -12.20 -19.61 1.39
CA GLY A 554 -13.44 -20.27 1.81
C GLY A 554 -14.70 -19.65 1.20
N SER A 555 -15.80 -20.42 1.20
CA SER A 555 -17.08 -19.96 0.66
C SER A 555 -17.62 -18.76 1.44
N LEU A 556 -18.11 -17.77 0.71
CA LEU A 556 -18.71 -16.57 1.27
C LEU A 556 -20.20 -16.81 1.57
N LYS A 557 -20.58 -16.73 2.84
CA LYS A 557 -21.98 -16.83 3.26
C LYS A 557 -22.67 -15.48 3.14
N ALA A 558 -23.98 -15.49 2.86
CA ALA A 558 -24.81 -14.28 2.71
C ALA A 558 -24.64 -13.26 3.85
N ALA A 559 -24.73 -13.69 5.12
CA ALA A 559 -24.58 -12.80 6.27
C ALA A 559 -23.16 -12.20 6.39
N LEU A 560 -22.14 -12.94 5.94
CA LEU A 560 -20.78 -12.43 5.92
C LEU A 560 -20.57 -11.45 4.76
N ALA A 561 -21.14 -11.71 3.58
CA ALA A 561 -21.10 -10.77 2.45
C ALA A 561 -21.68 -9.41 2.84
N GLU A 562 -22.84 -9.40 3.52
CA GLU A 562 -23.43 -8.16 4.04
C GLU A 562 -22.50 -7.44 5.03
N LYS A 563 -21.91 -8.17 5.97
CA LYS A 563 -20.94 -7.61 6.94
C LYS A 563 -19.68 -7.04 6.28
N VAL A 564 -19.23 -7.65 5.17
CA VAL A 564 -18.12 -7.14 4.37
C VAL A 564 -18.48 -5.81 3.74
N LEU A 565 -19.68 -5.68 3.16
CA LEU A 565 -20.16 -4.44 2.53
C LEU A 565 -20.55 -3.34 3.54
N GLU A 566 -20.89 -3.70 4.78
CA GLU A 566 -21.10 -2.74 5.88
C GLU A 566 -19.79 -2.08 6.31
N GLN A 567 -18.66 -2.81 6.26
CA GLN A 567 -17.34 -2.35 6.71
C GLN A 567 -16.23 -2.72 5.71
N PRO A 568 -16.30 -2.28 4.44
CA PRO A 568 -15.38 -2.75 3.39
C PRO A 568 -13.92 -2.32 3.64
N GLN A 569 -13.69 -1.30 4.47
CA GLN A 569 -12.34 -0.88 4.88
C GLN A 569 -11.57 -1.97 5.65
N ASP A 570 -12.27 -2.92 6.27
CA ASP A 570 -11.65 -3.99 7.04
C ASP A 570 -11.25 -5.18 6.15
N TRP A 571 -11.58 -5.16 4.86
CA TRP A 571 -11.42 -6.32 3.98
C TRP A 571 -10.62 -5.97 2.72
N PRO A 572 -9.78 -6.90 2.20
CA PRO A 572 -9.14 -6.75 0.90
C PRO A 572 -10.14 -6.46 -0.22
N GLY A 573 -9.79 -5.57 -1.15
CA GLY A 573 -10.70 -5.11 -2.21
C GLY A 573 -11.26 -6.24 -3.08
N ASP A 574 -10.43 -7.22 -3.48
CA ASP A 574 -10.89 -8.40 -4.23
C ASP A 574 -11.96 -9.22 -3.47
N LEU A 575 -11.90 -9.25 -2.14
CA LEU A 575 -12.91 -9.92 -1.31
C LEU A 575 -14.18 -9.07 -1.14
N VAL A 576 -14.05 -7.75 -1.14
CA VAL A 576 -15.19 -6.82 -1.21
C VAL A 576 -15.94 -7.02 -2.54
N GLN A 577 -15.22 -7.17 -3.66
CA GLN A 577 -15.82 -7.46 -4.97
C GLN A 577 -16.64 -8.77 -4.94
N ARG A 578 -16.12 -9.85 -4.36
CA ARG A 578 -16.88 -11.10 -4.18
C ARG A 578 -18.13 -10.93 -3.33
N ALA A 579 -18.09 -10.05 -2.33
CA ALA A 579 -19.25 -9.72 -1.51
C ALA A 579 -20.30 -8.93 -2.29
N VAL A 580 -19.88 -8.03 -3.19
CA VAL A 580 -20.78 -7.36 -4.14
C VAL A 580 -21.48 -8.38 -5.03
N GLU A 581 -20.71 -9.26 -5.70
CA GLU A 581 -21.24 -10.30 -6.60
C GLU A 581 -22.26 -11.21 -5.87
N ASN A 582 -21.95 -11.61 -4.62
CA ASN A 582 -22.86 -12.43 -3.82
C ASN A 582 -24.18 -11.72 -3.46
N VAL A 583 -24.14 -10.42 -3.16
CA VAL A 583 -25.34 -9.63 -2.88
C VAL A 583 -26.11 -9.34 -4.16
N GLU A 584 -25.42 -9.11 -5.28
CA GLU A 584 -26.02 -8.89 -6.60
C GLU A 584 -26.88 -10.08 -7.04
N GLU A 585 -26.36 -11.31 -6.95
CA GLU A 585 -27.11 -12.53 -7.28
C GLU A 585 -28.43 -12.62 -6.49
N ARG A 586 -28.40 -12.24 -5.21
CA ARG A 586 -29.58 -12.25 -4.34
C ARG A 586 -30.58 -11.17 -4.72
N ILE A 587 -30.11 -9.95 -4.99
CA ILE A 587 -30.93 -8.86 -5.51
C ILE A 587 -31.63 -9.34 -6.79
N LEU A 588 -30.88 -9.82 -7.77
CA LEU A 588 -31.42 -10.25 -9.06
C LEU A 588 -32.42 -11.41 -8.93
N SER A 589 -32.21 -12.32 -7.98
CA SER A 589 -33.13 -13.44 -7.74
C SER A 589 -34.50 -13.02 -7.18
N ALA A 590 -34.56 -11.88 -6.49
CA ALA A 590 -35.78 -11.39 -5.83
C ALA A 590 -36.56 -10.38 -6.69
N VAL A 591 -35.95 -9.87 -7.76
CA VAL A 591 -36.48 -8.75 -8.53
C VAL A 591 -37.41 -9.23 -9.65
N GLU A 592 -38.65 -8.75 -9.64
CA GLU A 592 -39.67 -9.08 -10.65
C GLU A 592 -39.32 -8.48 -12.05
N PRO A 593 -39.70 -9.10 -13.18
CA PRO A 593 -39.54 -8.48 -14.49
C PRO A 593 -40.27 -7.13 -14.62
N VAL A 594 -39.63 -6.12 -15.23
CA VAL A 594 -40.21 -4.76 -15.39
C VAL A 594 -41.55 -4.79 -16.12
N ALA A 595 -41.74 -5.70 -17.09
CA ALA A 595 -42.99 -5.82 -17.83
C ALA A 595 -44.20 -6.19 -16.94
N LEU A 596 -43.98 -7.00 -15.89
CA LEU A 596 -45.05 -7.35 -14.94
C LEU A 596 -45.41 -6.17 -14.03
N ILE A 597 -44.39 -5.42 -13.58
CA ILE A 597 -44.58 -4.20 -12.80
C ILE A 597 -45.34 -3.16 -13.64
N ALA A 598 -44.89 -2.90 -14.86
CA ALA A 598 -45.52 -1.94 -15.75
C ALA A 598 -47.01 -2.24 -16.00
N LYS A 599 -47.36 -3.53 -16.10
CA LYS A 599 -48.75 -3.97 -16.21
C LYS A 599 -49.53 -3.81 -14.90
N ARG A 600 -48.94 -4.17 -13.76
CA ARG A 600 -49.60 -4.08 -12.44
C ARG A 600 -49.88 -2.63 -12.04
N GLU A 601 -48.91 -1.75 -12.30
CA GLU A 601 -48.95 -0.34 -11.93
C GLU A 601 -49.52 0.56 -13.04
N ASN A 602 -50.05 -0.02 -14.13
CA ASN A 602 -50.64 0.69 -15.27
C ASN A 602 -49.77 1.83 -15.82
N TRP A 603 -48.49 1.54 -16.09
CA TRP A 603 -47.54 2.54 -16.61
C TRP A 603 -47.93 3.09 -17.98
N PHE A 604 -48.66 2.30 -18.78
CA PHE A 604 -49.05 2.64 -20.13
C PHE A 604 -50.58 2.71 -20.19
N ALA A 605 -51.12 3.80 -20.70
CA ALA A 605 -52.53 3.84 -21.06
C ALA A 605 -52.78 2.85 -22.21
N GLU A 606 -53.88 2.09 -22.14
CA GLU A 606 -54.31 1.22 -23.26
C GLU A 606 -54.68 2.01 -24.52
#